data_AF-A0A958ZZ42-F1
#
_entry.id   AF-A0A958ZZ42-F1
#
_cell.length_a   1.000
_cell.length_b   1.000
_cell.length_c   1.000
_cell.angle_alpha   90.00
_cell.angle_beta   90.00
_cell.angle_gamma   90.00
#
_symmetry.space_group_name_H-M   'P 1'
#
loop_
_entity.id
_entity.type
_entity.pdbx_description
1 polymer ?
#
loop_
_entity_poly.entity_id
_entity_poly.type
_entity_poly.pdbx_seq_one_letter_code
_entity_poly.pdbx_strand_id
1 'polypeptide(L)'
;MELFAYVIMTNHVHCILRSKIEQLSDLVRDFKRYTSKQVLKEVATNPKESRRGWLEMVFEYHAKYNKRVDKKQLWTHENHAVELSTNEMIDSRVDYIHENPVKAGW
;
A
#
# COMPACT_ATOMS: atom_id res chain seq x y z
N MET A 1 -6.42 -4.48 13.57
CA MET A 1 -6.78 -4.42 12.14
C MET A 1 -7.54 -5.66 11.79
N GLU A 2 -8.61 -5.53 11.02
CA GLU A 2 -9.24 -6.63 10.29
C GLU A 2 -9.16 -6.31 8.80
N LEU A 3 -8.84 -7.31 7.99
CA LEU A 3 -8.66 -7.21 6.55
C LEU A 3 -9.68 -8.15 5.91
N PHE A 4 -10.53 -7.61 5.04
CA PHE A 4 -11.61 -8.35 4.40
C PHE A 4 -11.30 -8.73 2.96
N ALA A 5 -10.69 -7.83 2.20
CA ALA A 5 -10.26 -8.05 0.83
C ALA A 5 -9.03 -7.20 0.52
N TYR A 6 -8.16 -7.67 -0.39
CA TYR A 6 -7.06 -6.87 -0.89
C TYR A 6 -6.55 -7.36 -2.24
N VAL A 7 -5.88 -6.47 -2.96
CA VAL A 7 -5.06 -6.81 -4.12
C VAL A 7 -3.79 -5.97 -4.11
N ILE A 8 -2.67 -6.59 -4.48
CA ILE A 8 -1.40 -5.90 -4.66
C ILE A 8 -1.18 -5.77 -6.16
N MET A 9 -1.20 -4.54 -6.65
CA MET A 9 -0.86 -4.21 -8.02
C MET A 9 0.62 -3.84 -8.11
N THR A 10 1.14 -3.71 -9.33
CA THR A 10 2.55 -3.38 -9.56
C THR A 10 2.97 -2.03 -8.98
N ASN A 11 2.05 -1.09 -8.79
CA ASN A 11 2.33 0.27 -8.31
C ASN A 11 1.37 0.78 -7.20
N HIS A 12 0.36 0.02 -6.80
CA HIS A 12 -0.57 0.41 -5.73
C HIS A 12 -1.22 -0.81 -5.06
N VAL A 13 -1.97 -0.59 -4.00
CA VAL A 13 -2.71 -1.61 -3.26
C VAL A 13 -4.13 -1.13 -3.05
N HIS A 14 -5.11 -2.00 -3.29
CA HIS A 14 -6.47 -1.81 -2.80
C HIS A 14 -6.73 -2.74 -1.63
N CYS A 15 -7.46 -2.27 -0.62
CA CYS A 15 -7.81 -3.07 0.54
C CYS A 15 -9.12 -2.58 1.18
N ILE A 16 -9.90 -3.54 1.68
CA ILE A 16 -11.03 -3.29 2.58
C ILE A 16 -10.59 -3.69 3.97
N LEU A 17 -10.55 -2.72 4.88
CA LEU A 17 -10.01 -2.90 6.22
C LEU A 17 -10.87 -2.18 7.27
N ARG A 18 -10.85 -2.69 8.50
CA ARG A 18 -11.52 -2.09 9.65
C ARG A 18 -10.54 -1.94 10.81
N SER A 19 -10.62 -0.79 11.48
CA SER A 19 -9.96 -0.59 12.77
C SER A 19 -10.83 -1.16 13.88
N LYS A 20 -10.24 -1.99 14.76
CA LYS A 20 -10.94 -2.58 15.91
C LYS A 20 -11.26 -1.55 17.01
N ILE A 21 -10.63 -0.38 16.95
CA ILE A 21 -10.71 0.69 17.95
C ILE A 21 -11.14 2.02 17.31
N GLU A 22 -11.79 1.97 16.14
CA GLU A 22 -12.29 3.13 15.38
C GLU A 22 -11.24 4.16 14.91
N GLN A 23 -9.96 3.93 15.17
CA GLN A 23 -8.86 4.78 14.70
C GLN A 23 -8.33 4.32 13.33
N LEU A 24 -9.08 4.59 12.26
CA LEU A 24 -8.72 4.16 10.91
C LEU A 24 -7.45 4.87 10.39
N SER A 25 -7.33 6.18 10.66
CA SER A 25 -6.18 6.99 10.23
C SER A 25 -4.86 6.49 10.83
N ASP A 26 -4.85 6.20 12.14
CA ASP A 26 -3.68 5.65 12.82
C ASP A 26 -3.31 4.27 12.29
N LEU A 27 -4.32 3.41 12.04
CA LEU A 27 -4.11 2.11 11.43
C LEU A 27 -3.47 2.22 10.04
N VAL A 28 -3.96 3.12 9.17
CA VAL A 28 -3.38 3.33 7.84
C VAL A 28 -1.96 3.91 7.93
N ARG A 29 -1.72 4.85 8.85
CA ARG A 29 -0.39 5.40 9.11
C ARG A 29 0.59 4.29 9.51
N ASP A 30 0.20 3.46 10.45
CA ASP A 30 1.06 2.42 11.02
C ASP A 30 1.26 1.27 10.02
N PHE A 31 0.25 0.92 9.23
CA PHE A 31 0.36 0.02 8.09
C PHE A 31 1.41 0.52 7.08
N LYS A 32 1.30 1.77 6.62
CA LYS A 32 2.27 2.37 5.68
C LYS A 32 3.67 2.42 6.28
N ARG A 33 3.81 2.77 7.56
CA ARG A 33 5.10 2.82 8.27
C ARG A 33 5.75 1.44 8.35
N TYR A 34 4.99 0.43 8.79
CA TYR A 34 5.49 -0.93 8.97
C TYR A 34 5.90 -1.55 7.63
N THR A 35 5.00 -1.51 6.64
CA THR A 35 5.25 -2.09 5.31
C THR A 35 6.39 -1.39 4.59
N SER A 36 6.52 -0.06 4.70
CA SER A 36 7.66 0.67 4.15
C SER A 36 8.99 0.13 4.66
N LYS A 37 9.12 -0.06 5.99
CA LYS A 37 10.34 -0.61 6.59
C LYS A 37 10.64 -2.03 6.09
N GLN A 38 9.62 -2.89 6.03
CA GLN A 38 9.82 -4.28 5.60
C GLN A 38 10.20 -4.36 4.12
N VAL A 39 9.46 -3.68 3.24
CA VAL A 39 9.72 -3.72 1.79
C VAL A 39 11.08 -3.11 1.47
N LEU A 40 11.44 -1.96 2.06
CA LEU A 40 12.75 -1.35 1.82
C LEU A 40 13.90 -2.25 2.30
N LYS A 41 13.70 -2.96 3.42
CA LYS A 41 14.66 -3.96 3.90
C LYS A 41 14.78 -5.11 2.90
N GLU A 42 13.67 -5.70 2.48
CA GLU A 42 13.66 -6.81 1.51
C GLU A 42 14.32 -6.42 0.20
N VAL A 43 14.04 -5.23 -0.34
CA VAL A 43 14.70 -4.72 -1.55
C VAL A 43 16.22 -4.65 -1.36
N ALA A 44 16.70 -4.19 -0.20
CA ALA A 44 18.13 -4.04 0.05
C ALA A 44 18.83 -5.40 0.26
N THR A 45 18.19 -6.34 0.97
CA THR A 45 18.83 -7.57 1.46
C THR A 45 18.53 -8.82 0.63
N ASN A 46 17.48 -8.82 -0.19
CA ASN A 46 17.12 -9.99 -0.98
C ASN A 46 18.06 -10.17 -2.18
N PRO A 47 18.89 -11.24 -2.24
CA PRO A 47 19.82 -11.46 -3.34
C PRO A 47 19.11 -11.78 -4.68
N LYS A 48 17.82 -12.12 -4.66
CA LYS A 48 17.02 -12.42 -5.87
C LYS A 48 16.38 -11.18 -6.50
N GLU A 49 16.40 -10.02 -5.84
CA GLU A 49 15.80 -8.80 -6.38
C GLU A 49 16.79 -8.12 -7.35
N SER A 50 16.64 -8.42 -8.63
CA SER A 50 17.50 -7.91 -9.70
C SER A 50 17.40 -6.40 -9.91
N ARG A 51 16.30 -5.76 -9.47
CA ARG A 51 16.03 -4.33 -9.65
C ARG A 51 16.47 -3.48 -8.45
N ARG A 52 17.14 -4.06 -7.45
CA ARG A 52 17.50 -3.37 -6.18
C ARG A 52 18.07 -1.98 -6.40
N GLY A 53 19.12 -1.83 -7.21
CA GLY A 53 19.78 -0.53 -7.42
C GLY A 53 18.85 0.53 -8.03
N TRP A 54 17.97 0.11 -8.95
CA TRP A 54 16.96 1.00 -9.53
C TRP A 54 15.89 1.39 -8.50
N LEU A 55 15.36 0.43 -7.74
CA LEU A 55 14.37 0.70 -6.68
C LEU A 55 14.92 1.64 -5.60
N GLU A 56 16.15 1.43 -5.17
CA GLU A 56 16.82 2.31 -4.20
C GLU A 56 16.94 3.74 -4.72
N MET A 57 17.40 3.91 -5.96
CA MET A 57 17.48 5.22 -6.61
C MET A 57 16.11 5.90 -6.67
N VAL A 58 15.05 5.18 -7.05
CA VAL A 58 13.68 5.71 -7.13
C VAL A 58 13.19 6.16 -5.75
N PHE A 59 13.34 5.34 -4.72
CA PHE A 59 12.87 5.68 -3.37
C PHE A 59 13.64 6.85 -2.77
N GLU A 60 14.95 6.96 -3.03
CA GLU A 60 15.77 8.10 -2.59
C GLU A 60 15.43 9.38 -3.35
N TYR A 61 15.19 9.28 -4.65
CA TYR A 61 14.79 10.43 -5.47
C TYR A 61 13.48 11.04 -4.97
N HIS A 62 12.45 10.21 -4.73
CA HIS A 62 11.16 10.72 -4.26
C HIS A 62 11.20 11.25 -2.82
N ALA A 63 12.07 10.72 -1.96
CA ALA A 63 12.22 11.23 -0.59
C ALA A 63 12.71 12.69 -0.56
N LYS A 64 13.52 13.14 -1.54
CA LYS A 64 14.02 14.53 -1.63
C LYS A 64 12.90 15.58 -1.70
N TYR A 65 11.74 15.19 -2.24
CA TYR A 65 10.59 16.08 -2.39
C TYR A 65 9.68 16.09 -1.17
N ASN A 66 10.02 15.33 -0.13
CA ASN A 66 9.15 15.15 1.03
C ASN A 66 9.86 15.34 2.36
N LYS A 67 9.65 16.50 2.98
CA LYS A 67 10.26 16.87 4.27
C LYS A 67 9.91 15.93 5.43
N ARG A 68 8.86 15.12 5.31
CA ARG A 68 8.41 14.17 6.36
C ARG A 68 9.02 12.78 6.19
N VAL A 69 9.77 12.56 5.12
CA VAL A 69 10.46 11.31 4.84
C VAL A 69 11.96 11.60 4.93
N ASP A 70 12.70 10.66 5.53
CA ASP A 70 14.15 10.75 5.62
C ASP A 70 14.78 10.32 4.29
N LYS A 71 15.37 9.12 4.22
CA LYS A 71 16.19 8.73 3.07
C LYS A 71 15.42 8.09 1.92
N LYS A 72 14.34 7.36 2.19
CA LYS A 72 13.65 6.51 1.19
C LYS A 72 12.13 6.60 1.35
N GLN A 73 11.42 6.92 0.28
CA GLN A 73 9.95 6.99 0.24
C GLN A 73 9.36 5.85 -0.60
N LEU A 74 8.63 4.93 0.05
CA LEU A 74 7.86 3.89 -0.64
C LEU A 74 6.42 4.36 -0.94
N TRP A 75 5.70 4.81 0.09
CA TRP A 75 4.31 5.24 -0.02
C TRP A 75 4.19 6.74 -0.28
N THR A 76 3.20 7.14 -1.09
CA THR A 76 2.71 8.52 -1.09
C THR A 76 1.97 8.80 0.23
N HIS A 77 1.85 10.09 0.58
CA HIS A 77 1.15 10.48 1.80
C HIS A 77 -0.36 10.26 1.66
N GLU A 78 -0.88 10.51 0.47
CA GLU A 78 -2.29 10.38 0.15
C GLU A 78 -2.76 8.93 0.18
N ASN A 79 -4.04 8.75 0.47
CA ASN A 79 -4.78 7.52 0.30
C ASN A 79 -6.20 7.89 -0.14
N HIS A 80 -6.84 7.01 -0.90
CA HIS A 80 -8.21 7.22 -1.36
C HIS A 80 -9.16 6.42 -0.48
N ALA A 81 -9.44 6.93 0.71
CA ALA A 81 -10.35 6.29 1.65
C ALA A 81 -11.80 6.47 1.20
N VAL A 82 -12.53 5.37 1.14
CA VAL A 82 -13.98 5.34 0.86
C VAL A 82 -14.64 4.55 1.98
N GLU A 83 -15.56 5.18 2.69
CA GLU A 83 -16.38 4.51 3.70
C GLU A 83 -17.38 3.57 3.04
N LEU A 84 -17.52 2.36 3.59
CA LEU A 84 -18.45 1.34 3.10
C LEU A 84 -19.51 1.12 4.18
N SER A 85 -20.68 1.71 3.98
CA SER A 85 -21.76 1.76 4.98
C SER A 85 -22.88 0.75 4.74
N THR A 86 -22.91 0.09 3.56
CA THR A 86 -23.91 -0.94 3.23
C THR A 86 -23.25 -2.19 2.68
N ASN A 87 -23.95 -3.32 2.77
CA ASN A 87 -23.46 -4.60 2.25
C ASN A 87 -23.27 -4.53 0.73
N GLU A 88 -24.17 -3.86 0.01
CA GLU A 88 -24.08 -3.69 -1.44
C GLU A 88 -22.82 -2.93 -1.84
N MET A 89 -22.42 -1.91 -1.05
CA MET A 89 -21.15 -1.20 -1.26
C MET A 89 -19.95 -2.10 -0.99
N ILE A 90 -20.02 -2.94 0.04
CA ILE A 90 -18.95 -3.88 0.38
C ILE A 90 -18.77 -4.88 -0.75
N ASP A 91 -19.84 -5.55 -1.17
CA ASP A 91 -19.82 -6.58 -2.20
C ASP A 91 -19.28 -6.00 -3.53
N SER A 92 -19.79 -4.85 -3.96
CA SER A 92 -19.30 -4.16 -5.16
C SER A 92 -17.80 -3.85 -5.12
N ARG A 93 -17.26 -3.50 -3.94
CA ARG A 93 -15.83 -3.18 -3.79
C ARG A 93 -14.98 -4.44 -3.67
N VAL A 94 -15.48 -5.52 -3.07
CA VAL A 94 -14.81 -6.82 -3.07
C VAL A 94 -14.63 -7.31 -4.51
N ASP A 95 -15.69 -7.29 -5.31
CA ASP A 95 -15.64 -7.67 -6.72
C ASP A 95 -14.66 -6.78 -7.50
N TYR A 96 -14.75 -5.46 -7.33
CA TYR A 96 -13.83 -4.54 -7.97
C TYR A 96 -12.35 -4.82 -7.65
N ILE A 97 -12.03 -5.11 -6.38
CA ILE A 97 -10.66 -5.39 -5.92
C ILE A 97 -10.13 -6.67 -6.58
N HIS A 98 -10.94 -7.73 -6.60
CA HIS A 98 -10.50 -9.02 -7.13
C HIS A 98 -10.52 -9.08 -8.66
N GLU A 99 -11.35 -8.29 -9.33
CA GLU A 99 -11.33 -8.14 -10.79
C GLU A 99 -10.21 -7.22 -11.30
N ASN A 100 -9.56 -6.46 -10.42
CA ASN A 100 -8.56 -5.46 -10.82
C ASN A 100 -7.40 -6.05 -11.64
N PRO A 101 -6.81 -7.20 -11.27
CA PRO A 101 -5.78 -7.85 -12.08
C PRO A 101 -6.30 -8.27 -13.46
N VAL A 102 -7.50 -8.83 -13.54
CA VAL A 102 -8.11 -9.27 -14.80
C VAL A 102 -8.32 -8.07 -15.73
N LYS A 103 -8.85 -6.96 -15.20
CA LYS A 103 -9.03 -5.70 -15.97
C LYS A 103 -7.71 -5.08 -16.41
N ALA A 104 -6.64 -5.29 -15.64
CA ALA A 104 -5.29 -4.87 -15.99
C ALA A 104 -4.56 -5.83 -16.96
N GLY A 105 -5.20 -6.93 -17.36
CA GLY A 105 -4.69 -7.86 -18.39
C GLY A 105 -3.73 -8.93 -17.87
N TRP A 106 -3.81 -9.29 -16.59
CA TRP A 106 -3.03 -10.37 -15.96
C TRP A 106 -3.78 -11.70 -15.94
#